data_AF-A0A452XUH0-F1
#
_entry.id   AF-A0A452XUH0-F1
#
_cell.length_a   1.000
_cell.length_b   1.000
_cell.length_c   1.000
_cell.angle_alpha   90.00
_cell.angle_beta   90.00
_cell.angle_gamma   90.00
#
_symmetry.space_group_name_H-M   'P 1'
#
loop_
_entity.id
_entity.type
_entity.pdbx_description
1 polymer ?
#
loop_
_entity_poly.entity_id
_entity_poly.type
_entity_poly.pdbx_seq_one_letter_code
_entity_poly.pdbx_strand_id
1 'polypeptide(L)'
;VMIEAVENHMPEVIVIDEIGTELEAMAASTIAQRGVQLVGTAHGVTIDSIIKNPCLQMLVGGIEVNLFSFLPAVLQQFLLCS
;
A
#
# COMPACT_ATOMS: atom_id res chain seq x y z
N VAL A 1 -10.51 -10.80 4.71
CA VAL A 1 -10.20 -11.21 3.32
C VAL A 1 -8.75 -10.92 2.93
N MET A 2 -8.24 -9.67 2.98
CA MET A 2 -6.84 -9.37 2.61
C MET A 2 -5.80 -10.19 3.39
N ILE A 3 -5.88 -10.20 4.73
CA ILE A 3 -4.92 -10.93 5.58
C ILE A 3 -5.02 -12.45 5.37
N GLU A 4 -6.25 -12.97 5.27
CA GLU A 4 -6.53 -14.39 5.04
C GLU A 4 -5.94 -14.89 3.71
N ALA A 5 -5.98 -14.08 2.65
CA ALA A 5 -5.39 -14.42 1.37
C ALA A 5 -3.87 -14.63 1.48
N VAL A 6 -3.20 -13.83 2.32
CA VAL A 6 -1.75 -13.92 2.57
C VAL A 6 -1.41 -15.10 3.46
N GLU A 7 -2.20 -15.35 4.49
CA GLU A 7 -2.00 -16.47 5.41
C GLU A 7 -2.08 -17.83 4.71
N ASN A 8 -2.98 -17.98 3.74
CA ASN A 8 -3.21 -19.26 3.10
C ASN A 8 -2.35 -19.51 1.85
N HIS A 9 -1.82 -18.46 1.22
CA HIS A 9 -1.14 -18.62 -0.08
C HIS A 9 0.25 -17.98 -0.14
N MET A 10 0.66 -17.16 0.84
CA MET A 10 1.94 -16.44 0.87
C MET A 10 2.37 -15.91 -0.53
N PRO A 11 1.56 -15.05 -1.16
CA PRO A 11 1.89 -14.54 -2.49
C PRO A 11 3.15 -13.68 -2.42
N GLU A 12 3.94 -13.67 -3.49
CA GLU A 12 5.08 -12.74 -3.61
C GLU A 12 4.61 -11.29 -3.81
N VAL A 13 3.47 -11.11 -4.50
CA VAL A 13 2.92 -9.80 -4.85
C VAL A 13 1.40 -9.77 -4.67
N ILE A 14 0.87 -8.67 -4.14
CA ILE A 14 -0.58 -8.39 -4.09
C ILE A 14 -0.86 -7.04 -4.74
N VAL A 15 -1.90 -7.03 -5.57
CA VAL A 15 -2.45 -5.83 -6.19
C VAL A 15 -3.76 -5.46 -5.49
N ILE A 16 -3.86 -4.22 -5.02
CA ILE A 16 -5.02 -3.65 -4.34
C ILE A 16 -5.59 -2.55 -5.24
N ASP A 17 -6.88 -2.64 -5.56
CA ASP A 17 -7.51 -1.67 -6.45
C ASP A 17 -7.47 -0.26 -5.84
N GLU A 18 -7.95 -0.08 -4.62
CA GLU A 18 -7.88 1.20 -3.88
C GLU A 18 -7.65 0.96 -2.38
N ILE A 19 -6.81 1.78 -1.76
CA ILE A 19 -6.66 1.89 -0.30
C ILE A 19 -7.27 3.23 0.11
N GLY A 20 -8.41 3.19 0.80
CA GLY A 20 -9.13 4.40 1.24
C GLY A 20 -9.43 4.43 2.73
N THR A 21 -9.35 3.28 3.40
CA THR A 21 -9.73 3.14 4.82
C THR A 21 -8.55 2.76 5.71
N GLU A 22 -8.67 3.07 7.00
CA GLU A 22 -7.65 2.73 8.00
C GLU A 22 -7.46 1.20 8.12
N LEU A 23 -8.55 0.43 8.03
CA LEU A 23 -8.49 -1.03 8.10
C LEU A 23 -7.73 -1.65 6.92
N GLU A 24 -7.93 -1.13 5.71
CA GLU A 24 -7.18 -1.56 4.51
C GLU A 24 -5.71 -1.19 4.62
N ALA A 25 -5.41 0.02 5.09
CA ALA A 25 -4.03 0.46 5.30
C ALA A 25 -3.32 -0.37 6.37
N MET A 26 -3.98 -0.71 7.47
CA MET A 26 -3.45 -1.60 8.50
C MET A 26 -3.23 -3.03 7.97
N ALA A 27 -4.18 -3.56 7.19
CA ALA A 27 -4.04 -4.86 6.56
C ALA A 27 -2.84 -4.88 5.60
N ALA A 28 -2.73 -3.87 4.74
CA ALA A 28 -1.59 -3.67 3.85
C ALA A 28 -0.27 -3.58 4.63
N SER A 29 -0.19 -2.77 5.68
CA SER A 29 1.01 -2.68 6.52
C SER A 29 1.40 -4.04 7.12
N THR A 30 0.42 -4.81 7.60
CA THR A 30 0.67 -6.14 8.18
C THR A 30 1.20 -7.13 7.12
N ILE A 31 0.68 -7.04 5.89
CA ILE A 31 1.11 -7.88 4.77
C ILE A 31 2.53 -7.50 4.32
N ALA A 32 2.84 -6.22 4.21
CA ALA A 32 4.18 -5.74 3.85
C ALA A 32 5.24 -6.20 4.85
N GLN A 33 4.92 -6.20 6.15
CA GLN A 33 5.80 -6.73 7.21
C GLN A 33 6.12 -8.22 7.07
N ARG A 34 5.29 -8.99 6.34
CA ARG A 34 5.53 -10.40 6.05
C ARG A 34 6.41 -10.63 4.81
N GLY A 35 6.93 -9.56 4.20
CA GLY A 35 7.81 -9.64 3.03
C GLY A 35 7.07 -9.77 1.70
N VAL A 36 5.77 -9.50 1.67
CA VAL A 36 4.95 -9.50 0.46
C VAL A 36 4.98 -8.11 -0.18
N GLN A 37 5.22 -8.06 -1.49
CA GLN A 37 5.20 -6.80 -2.23
C GLN A 37 3.75 -6.33 -2.44
N LEU A 38 3.48 -5.06 -2.16
CA LEU A 38 2.17 -4.46 -2.34
C LEU A 38 2.18 -3.39 -3.42
N VAL A 39 1.16 -3.44 -4.29
CA VAL A 39 0.89 -2.42 -5.31
C VAL A 39 -0.57 -2.03 -5.18
N GLY A 40 -0.89 -0.74 -5.15
CA GLY A 40 -2.28 -0.33 -5.19
C GLY A 40 -2.49 1.15 -5.41
N THR A 41 -3.74 1.53 -5.66
CA THR A 41 -4.10 2.94 -5.83
C THR A 41 -4.59 3.57 -4.54
N ALA A 42 -4.59 4.88 -4.48
CA ALA A 42 -5.20 5.64 -3.40
C ALA A 42 -5.85 6.89 -3.98
N HIS A 43 -7.00 7.26 -3.45
CA HIS A 43 -7.69 8.47 -3.89
C HIS A 43 -7.03 9.73 -3.30
N GLY A 44 -6.57 10.63 -4.16
CA GLY A 44 -5.98 11.91 -3.76
C GLY A 44 -5.81 12.85 -4.95
N VAL A 45 -5.99 14.15 -4.71
CA VAL A 45 -5.82 15.18 -5.76
C VAL A 45 -4.36 15.63 -5.86
N THR A 46 -3.65 15.60 -4.74
CA THR A 46 -2.24 15.98 -4.64
C THR A 46 -1.48 15.03 -3.72
N ILE A 47 -0.15 14.95 -3.87
CA ILE A 47 0.70 14.15 -2.97
C ILE A 47 0.53 14.61 -1.52
N ASP A 48 0.43 15.92 -1.26
CA ASP A 48 0.09 16.46 0.06
C ASP A 48 -1.21 15.90 0.63
N SER A 49 -2.25 15.73 -0.19
CA SER A 49 -3.54 15.18 0.27
C SER A 49 -3.43 13.72 0.72
N ILE A 50 -2.55 12.95 0.07
CA ILE A 50 -2.27 11.55 0.38
C ILE A 50 -1.47 11.46 1.67
N ILE A 51 -0.40 12.26 1.80
CA ILE A 51 0.47 12.26 2.99
C ILE A 51 -0.30 12.74 4.23
N LYS A 52 -1.22 13.69 4.07
CA LYS A 52 -2.08 14.18 5.16
C LYS A 52 -3.23 13.22 5.49
N ASN A 53 -3.50 12.22 4.66
CA ASN A 53 -4.54 11.24 4.95
C ASN A 53 -4.05 10.31 6.07
N PRO A 54 -4.72 10.28 7.24
CA PRO A 54 -4.28 9.47 8.37
C PRO A 54 -4.17 7.97 8.09
N CYS A 55 -4.92 7.46 7.12
CA CYS A 55 -4.86 6.06 6.70
C CYS A 55 -3.60 5.81 5.86
N LEU A 56 -3.30 6.71 4.92
CA LEU A 56 -2.23 6.51 3.93
C LEU A 56 -0.85 6.95 4.42
N GLN A 57 -0.78 7.85 5.41
CA GLN A 57 0.48 8.29 6.00
C GLN A 57 1.30 7.11 6.52
N MET A 58 0.66 6.04 7.01
CA MET A 58 1.37 4.85 7.51
C MET A 58 2.06 4.07 6.39
N LEU A 59 1.49 4.09 5.18
CA LEU A 59 2.03 3.39 4.02
C LEU A 59 3.10 4.23 3.30
N VAL A 60 2.92 5.55 3.24
CA VAL A 60 3.80 6.47 2.51
C VAL A 60 4.98 6.95 3.37
N GLY A 61 4.83 7.04 4.69
CA GLY A 61 5.86 7.54 5.61
C GLY A 61 6.28 6.57 6.73
N GLY A 62 5.59 5.46 6.91
CA GLY A 62 5.78 4.53 8.04
C GLY A 62 6.64 3.29 7.75
N ILE A 63 7.04 3.06 6.51
CA ILE A 63 7.96 1.96 6.18
C ILE A 63 9.37 2.53 6.25
N GLU A 64 10.04 2.35 7.40
CA GLU A 64 11.51 2.43 7.44
C GLU A 64 12.04 1.66 6.24
N VAL A 65 12.81 2.34 5.40
CA VAL A 65 13.36 1.89 4.12
C VAL A 65 14.41 0.80 4.37
N ASN A 66 13.99 -0.32 4.95
CA ASN A 66 14.76 -1.53 5.08
C ASN A 66 14.25 -2.52 4.03
N LEU A 67 14.86 -2.32 2.85
CA LEU A 67 15.38 -3.36 1.99
C LEU A 67 14.35 -4.18 1.18
N PHE A 68 14.30 -3.81 -0.11
CA PHE A 68 13.73 -4.49 -1.29
C PHE A 68 12.22 -4.32 -1.56
N SER A 69 11.94 -3.55 -2.62
CA SER A 69 10.69 -3.47 -3.40
C SER A 69 9.57 -2.46 -3.02
N PHE A 70 9.91 -1.31 -2.43
CA PHE A 70 9.05 -0.12 -2.42
C PHE A 70 9.57 1.03 -3.31
N LEU A 71 10.27 0.70 -4.40
CA LEU A 71 10.44 1.62 -5.53
C LEU A 71 9.26 1.41 -6.51
N PRO A 72 8.95 2.40 -7.34
CA PRO A 72 7.99 3.47 -7.13
C PRO A 72 6.51 3.02 -7.30
N ALA A 73 6.10 1.82 -6.92
CA ALA A 73 4.77 1.29 -7.30
C ALA A 73 3.57 2.12 -6.79
N VAL A 74 3.64 2.73 -5.60
CA VAL A 74 2.60 3.65 -5.10
C VAL A 74 2.59 4.98 -5.88
N LEU A 75 3.74 5.39 -6.43
CA LEU A 75 3.86 6.63 -7.21
C LEU A 75 3.65 6.42 -8.72
N GLN A 76 3.85 5.21 -9.23
CA GLN A 76 3.86 4.91 -10.67
C GLN A 76 2.46 4.65 -11.23
N GLN A 77 1.44 4.45 -10.39
CA GLN A 77 0.03 4.38 -10.81
C GLN A 77 -0.72 5.72 -10.63
N PHE A 78 -0.07 6.80 -10.16
CA PHE A 78 -0.70 8.13 -10.11
C PHE A 78 -0.80 8.80 -11.49
N LEU A 79 -0.17 8.24 -12.52
CA LEU A 79 -0.04 8.85 -13.85
C LEU A 79 -1.00 8.30 -14.93
N LEU A 80 -1.90 7.36 -14.61
CA LEU A 80 -2.70 6.68 -15.65
C LEU A 80 -4.23 6.61 -15.47
N CYS A 81 -4.81 7.20 -14.43
CA CYS A 81 -6.27 7.39 -14.39
C CYS A 81 -6.61 8.88 -14.25
N SER A 82 -6.64 9.57 -15.39
CA SER A 82 -7.55 10.70 -15.64
C SER A 82 -8.89 10.17 -16.10
#